data_AF-A0A1B0DQE8-F1
#
_entry.id   AF-A0A1B0DQE8-F1
#
_cell.length_a   1.000
_cell.length_b   1.000
_cell.length_c   1.000
_cell.angle_alpha   90.00
_cell.angle_beta   90.00
_cell.angle_gamma   90.00
#
_symmetry.space_group_name_H-M   'P 1'
#
loop_
_entity.id
_entity.type
_entity.pdbx_description
1 polymer ?
#
loop_
_entity_poly.entity_id
_entity_poly.type
_entity_poly.pdbx_seq_one_letter_code
_entity_poly.pdbx_strand_id
1 'polypeptide(L)'
;MPEILRHLTQISWADLTKRRERGRVNIKGIRVVELASLNVEGGDPIAPEGYPFQIGYCETTDGGSSTETQYTLYLVANSEKERHEWIKVLRTVCDDNPKSYRYHLGLWLGRKWSCCRGVSKSDLGCQVTTNWSEPNNNPSKSSTSLQCNL
;
A
#
# COMPACT_ATOMS: atom_id res chain seq x y z
N MET A 1 -13.76 -22.35 -10.33
CA MET A 1 -13.88 -22.03 -8.89
C MET A 1 -12.60 -21.33 -8.47
N PRO A 2 -12.60 -20.00 -8.29
CA PRO A 2 -11.36 -19.26 -8.12
C PRO A 2 -10.92 -19.27 -6.66
N GLU A 3 -9.94 -20.11 -6.34
CA GLU A 3 -9.08 -19.89 -5.17
C GLU A 3 -8.04 -18.83 -5.54
N ILE A 4 -8.40 -17.56 -5.38
CA ILE A 4 -7.39 -16.50 -5.23
C ILE A 4 -6.86 -16.65 -3.81
N LEU A 5 -5.87 -17.53 -3.70
CA LEU A 5 -5.11 -17.74 -2.48
C LEU A 5 -4.56 -16.38 -2.01
N ARG A 6 -5.01 -16.05 -0.80
CA ARG A 6 -4.52 -15.12 0.23
C ARG A 6 -2.99 -15.15 0.48
N HIS A 7 -2.18 -15.61 -0.46
CA HIS A 7 -0.77 -15.87 -0.25
C HIS A 7 0.07 -14.73 -0.80
N LEU A 8 0.62 -13.95 0.14
CA LEU A 8 1.92 -13.30 0.01
C LEU A 8 2.87 -14.28 -0.68
N THR A 9 3.05 -14.12 -1.99
CA THR A 9 4.03 -14.91 -2.73
C THR A 9 5.24 -14.04 -2.91
N GLN A 10 6.34 -14.39 -2.24
CA GLN A 10 7.65 -13.88 -2.57
C GLN A 10 7.94 -14.32 -4.02
N ILE A 11 8.05 -13.36 -4.93
CA ILE A 11 8.38 -13.64 -6.33
C ILE A 11 9.87 -13.31 -6.48
N SER A 12 10.70 -14.35 -6.59
CA SER A 12 12.11 -14.17 -6.93
C SER A 12 12.27 -13.92 -8.44
N TRP A 13 13.35 -13.24 -8.85
CA TRP A 13 13.66 -13.04 -10.27
C TRP A 13 13.78 -14.36 -11.06
N ALA A 14 14.21 -15.44 -10.41
CA ALA A 14 14.26 -16.77 -11.03
C ALA A 14 12.85 -17.33 -11.31
N ASP A 15 11.86 -17.02 -10.47
CA ASP A 15 10.47 -17.48 -10.62
C ASP A 15 9.69 -16.75 -11.71
N LEU A 16 10.04 -15.49 -12.01
CA LEU A 16 9.39 -14.68 -13.04
C LEU A 16 9.54 -15.30 -14.44
N THR A 17 10.66 -15.97 -14.72
CA THR A 17 10.92 -16.59 -16.03
C THR A 17 10.12 -17.88 -16.28
N LYS A 18 9.50 -18.45 -15.25
CA LYS A 18 8.79 -19.75 -15.31
C LYS A 18 7.30 -19.69 -14.99
N ARG A 19 6.76 -18.56 -14.51
CA ARG A 19 5.39 -18.52 -13.98
C ARG A 19 4.43 -17.67 -14.80
N ARG A 20 3.23 -18.24 -14.99
CA ARG A 20 2.04 -17.56 -15.51
C ARG A 20 1.65 -16.40 -14.60
N GLU A 21 1.24 -15.29 -15.20
CA GLU A 21 0.68 -14.15 -14.50
C GLU A 21 -0.45 -14.58 -13.53
N ARG A 22 -0.37 -14.14 -12.27
CA ARG A 22 -1.33 -14.52 -11.21
C ARG A 22 -2.53 -13.57 -11.11
N GLY A 23 -2.41 -12.35 -11.62
CA GLY A 23 -3.46 -11.34 -11.61
C GLY A 23 -2.93 -9.93 -11.88
N ARG A 24 -3.86 -9.00 -12.12
CA ARG A 24 -3.59 -7.55 -12.29
C ARG A 24 -4.48 -6.77 -11.34
N VAL A 25 -4.00 -5.60 -10.92
CA VAL A 25 -4.80 -4.60 -10.21
C VAL A 25 -5.05 -3.45 -11.16
N ASN A 26 -6.32 -3.03 -11.30
CA ASN A 26 -6.63 -1.82 -12.04
C ASN A 26 -6.14 -0.60 -11.25
N ILE A 27 -5.21 0.15 -11.84
CA ILE A 27 -4.62 1.35 -11.22
C ILE A 27 -5.71 2.35 -10.81
N LYS A 28 -6.78 2.52 -11.60
CA LYS A 28 -7.89 3.44 -11.28
C LYS A 28 -8.70 3.02 -10.06
N GLY A 29 -8.58 1.77 -9.62
CA GLY A 29 -9.19 1.25 -8.40
C GLY A 29 -8.39 1.53 -7.13
N ILE A 30 -7.12 1.93 -7.23
CA ILE A 30 -6.25 2.12 -6.06
C ILE A 30 -6.72 3.34 -5.25
N ARG A 31 -6.85 3.15 -3.93
CA ARG A 31 -7.29 4.15 -2.93
C ARG A 31 -6.30 4.36 -1.79
N VAL A 32 -5.46 3.37 -1.49
CA VAL A 32 -4.47 3.38 -0.40
C VAL A 32 -3.16 2.83 -0.93
N VAL A 33 -2.05 3.52 -0.62
CA VAL A 33 -0.68 3.01 -0.80
C VAL A 33 0.10 3.41 0.44
N GLU A 34 0.31 2.49 1.37
CA GLU A 34 0.81 2.78 2.72
C GLU A 34 1.74 1.69 3.25
N LEU A 35 2.44 1.98 4.35
CA LEU A 35 3.15 0.97 5.11
C LEU A 35 2.20 -0.14 5.60
N ALA A 36 2.77 -1.31 5.87
CA ALA A 36 2.06 -2.42 6.48
C ALA A 36 2.89 -3.05 7.60
N SER A 37 2.22 -3.80 8.47
CA SER A 37 2.85 -4.52 9.56
C SER A 37 2.30 -5.95 9.61
N LEU A 38 3.11 -6.90 9.13
CA LEU A 38 2.72 -8.29 8.94
C LEU A 38 3.27 -9.21 10.05
N ASN A 39 4.43 -8.88 10.62
CA ASN A 39 5.19 -9.76 11.51
C ASN A 39 5.14 -9.29 13.00
N VAL A 40 4.18 -8.43 13.35
CA VAL A 40 3.98 -7.99 14.75
C VAL A 40 3.18 -9.00 15.57
N GLU A 41 3.08 -8.79 16.88
CA GLU A 41 2.28 -9.63 17.77
C GLU A 41 0.82 -9.72 17.27
N GLY A 42 0.37 -10.94 16.94
CA GLY A 42 -0.93 -11.19 16.31
C GLY A 42 -0.96 -10.95 14.80
N GLY A 43 0.19 -10.82 14.13
CA GLY A 43 0.34 -10.87 12.68
C GLY A 43 0.33 -12.30 12.13
N ASP A 44 0.77 -12.46 10.88
CA ASP A 44 0.89 -13.79 10.26
C ASP A 44 2.30 -14.36 10.50
N PRO A 45 2.44 -15.47 11.26
CA PRO A 45 3.75 -16.04 11.58
C PRO A 45 4.50 -16.59 10.36
N ILE A 46 3.82 -16.81 9.23
CA ILE A 46 4.45 -17.24 7.98
C ILE A 46 4.63 -16.09 6.98
N ALA A 47 4.35 -14.84 7.39
CA ALA A 47 4.58 -13.69 6.53
C ALA A 47 6.08 -13.57 6.19
N PRO A 48 6.44 -13.32 4.91
CA PRO A 48 7.82 -13.15 4.52
C PRO A 48 8.51 -12.05 5.34
N GLU A 49 9.76 -12.27 5.71
CA GLU A 49 10.60 -11.21 6.28
C GLU A 49 10.87 -10.12 5.23
N GLY A 50 11.07 -8.89 5.70
CA GLY A 50 11.43 -7.76 4.86
C GLY A 50 10.68 -6.48 5.22
N TYR A 51 10.42 -5.66 4.22
CA TYR A 51 9.86 -4.31 4.40
C TYR A 51 8.46 -4.23 3.77
N PRO A 52 7.41 -4.61 4.52
CA PRO A 52 6.07 -4.69 3.98
C PRO A 52 5.42 -3.31 3.75
N PHE A 53 4.62 -3.24 2.69
CA PHE A 53 3.69 -2.16 2.37
C PHE A 53 2.41 -2.74 1.75
N GLN A 54 1.37 -1.93 1.63
CA GLN A 54 0.07 -2.38 1.15
C GLN A 54 -0.53 -1.45 0.11
N ILE A 55 -1.38 -2.04 -0.73
CA ILE A 55 -2.23 -1.37 -1.69
C ILE A 55 -3.68 -1.73 -1.38
N GLY A 56 -4.49 -0.73 -1.03
CA GLY A 56 -5.94 -0.88 -0.93
C GLY A 56 -6.60 -0.43 -2.23
N TYR A 57 -7.47 -1.25 -2.81
CA TYR A 57 -8.12 -0.96 -4.09
C TYR A 57 -9.56 -1.46 -4.13
N CYS A 58 -10.38 -0.80 -4.95
CA CYS A 58 -11.74 -1.22 -5.27
C CYS A 58 -11.77 -1.86 -6.66
N GLU A 59 -12.54 -2.93 -6.81
CA GLU A 59 -12.93 -3.43 -8.13
C GLU A 59 -14.45 -3.31 -8.30
N THR A 60 -14.84 -2.87 -9.48
CA THR A 60 -16.24 -2.90 -9.92
C THR A 60 -16.52 -4.30 -10.43
N THR A 61 -17.46 -5.01 -9.81
CA THR A 61 -17.92 -6.29 -10.33
C THR A 61 -18.95 -6.05 -11.44
N ASP A 62 -18.68 -6.60 -12.62
CA ASP A 62 -19.58 -6.51 -13.77
C ASP A 62 -20.94 -7.12 -13.42
N GLY A 63 -22.02 -6.36 -13.55
CA GLY A 63 -23.38 -6.83 -13.25
C GLY A 63 -24.41 -5.79 -12.81
N GLY A 64 -24.09 -4.49 -12.80
CA GLY A 64 -25.05 -3.44 -12.46
C GLY A 64 -25.30 -3.24 -10.96
N SER A 65 -24.62 -4.00 -10.10
CA SER A 65 -24.55 -3.71 -8.66
C SER A 65 -23.51 -2.63 -8.43
N SER A 66 -23.91 -1.48 -7.89
CA SER A 66 -23.02 -0.36 -7.52
C SER A 66 -22.12 -0.65 -6.30
N THR A 67 -21.93 -1.92 -5.95
CA THR A 67 -21.16 -2.35 -4.79
C THR A 67 -19.69 -2.53 -5.18
N GLU A 68 -18.87 -1.51 -4.93
CA GLU A 68 -17.42 -1.62 -5.04
C GLU A 68 -16.90 -2.60 -3.98
N THR A 69 -16.25 -3.69 -4.41
CA THR A 69 -15.61 -4.60 -3.46
C THR A 69 -14.21 -4.08 -3.14
N GLN A 70 -13.92 -3.93 -1.85
CA GLN A 70 -12.62 -3.46 -1.38
C GLN A 70 -11.66 -4.62 -1.09
N TYR A 71 -10.46 -4.51 -1.64
CA TYR A 71 -9.37 -5.46 -1.48
C TYR A 71 -8.13 -4.77 -0.90
N THR A 72 -7.30 -5.57 -0.22
CA THR A 72 -5.99 -5.16 0.27
C THR A 72 -4.96 -6.16 -0.24
N LEU A 73 -3.96 -5.66 -0.96
CA LEU A 73 -2.79 -6.42 -1.39
C LEU A 73 -1.61 -6.02 -0.52
N TYR A 74 -0.88 -7.00 0.00
CA TYR A 74 0.35 -6.79 0.75
C TYR A 74 1.55 -7.17 -0.12
N LEU A 75 2.59 -6.35 -0.09
CA LEU A 75 3.83 -6.48 -0.84
C LEU A 75 4.99 -6.39 0.17
N VAL A 76 6.07 -7.14 -0.06
CA VAL A 76 7.26 -7.13 0.79
C VAL A 76 8.46 -6.76 -0.06
N ALA A 77 9.07 -5.61 0.21
CA ALA A 77 10.30 -5.17 -0.45
C ALA A 77 11.54 -5.77 0.23
N ASN A 78 12.64 -5.85 -0.51
CA ASN A 78 13.90 -6.41 -0.01
C ASN A 78 14.69 -5.40 0.85
N SER A 79 14.38 -4.11 0.73
CA SER A 79 14.98 -3.05 1.54
C SER A 79 13.98 -1.95 1.90
N GLU A 80 14.27 -1.21 2.96
CA GLU A 80 13.50 -0.03 3.34
C GLU A 80 13.50 1.03 2.23
N LYS A 81 14.65 1.24 1.58
CA LYS A 81 14.78 2.17 0.47
C LYS A 81 13.85 1.79 -0.69
N GLU A 82 13.89 0.52 -1.11
CA GLU A 82 13.04 -0.01 -2.16
C GLU A 82 11.55 0.15 -1.81
N ARG A 83 11.15 -0.14 -0.56
CA ARG A 83 9.77 0.08 -0.09
C ARG A 83 9.33 1.53 -0.29
N HIS A 84 10.16 2.50 0.12
CA HIS A 84 9.84 3.92 -0.03
C HIS A 84 9.76 4.35 -1.51
N GLU A 85 10.65 3.84 -2.35
CA GLU A 85 10.63 4.09 -3.79
C GLU A 85 9.33 3.56 -4.43
N TRP A 86 8.92 2.33 -4.10
CA TRP A 86 7.65 1.77 -4.57
C TRP A 86 6.44 2.59 -4.14
N ILE A 87 6.35 2.95 -2.85
CA ILE A 87 5.26 3.76 -2.32
C ILE A 87 5.20 5.09 -3.06
N LYS A 88 6.34 5.76 -3.25
CA LYS A 88 6.43 7.04 -3.96
C LYS A 88 5.94 6.91 -5.41
N VAL A 89 6.48 5.95 -6.17
CA VAL A 89 6.12 5.76 -7.58
C VAL A 89 4.64 5.44 -7.74
N LEU A 90 4.10 4.53 -6.92
CA LEU A 90 2.69 4.15 -6.98
C LEU A 90 1.77 5.33 -6.66
N ARG A 91 2.11 6.15 -5.65
CA ARG A 91 1.37 7.36 -5.31
C ARG A 91 1.38 8.38 -6.45
N THR A 92 2.54 8.60 -7.08
CA THR A 92 2.65 9.48 -8.25
C THR A 92 1.77 9.01 -9.42
N VAL A 93 1.78 7.72 -9.72
CA VAL A 93 0.97 7.15 -10.81
C VAL A 93 -0.53 7.21 -10.52
N CYS A 94 -0.90 7.15 -9.24
CA CYS A 94 -2.29 7.14 -8.80
C CYS A 94 -2.80 8.51 -8.32
N ASP A 95 -2.06 9.60 -8.54
CA ASP A 95 -2.33 10.88 -7.87
C ASP A 95 -3.73 11.46 -8.20
N ASP A 96 -4.26 11.17 -9.38
CA ASP A 96 -5.62 11.61 -9.76
C ASP A 96 -6.75 10.72 -9.20
N ASN A 97 -6.42 9.62 -8.51
CA ASN A 97 -7.42 8.71 -7.96
C ASN A 97 -8.05 9.27 -6.69
N PRO A 98 -9.32 8.90 -6.40
CA PRO A 98 -9.89 9.04 -5.06
C PRO A 98 -9.01 8.32 -4.03
N LYS A 99 -8.78 8.96 -2.88
CA LYS A 99 -7.93 8.41 -1.81
C LYS A 99 -8.79 8.12 -0.58
N SER A 100 -8.54 6.99 0.07
CA SER A 100 -9.15 6.74 1.39
C SER A 100 -8.41 7.56 2.44
N TYR A 101 -9.14 8.13 3.40
CA TYR A 101 -8.53 8.90 4.50
C TYR A 101 -7.96 8.01 5.61
N ARG A 102 -8.41 6.77 5.69
CA ARG A 102 -8.04 5.84 6.77
C ARG A 102 -7.75 4.45 6.25
N TYR A 103 -6.82 3.77 6.90
CA TYR A 103 -6.40 2.41 6.57
C TYR A 103 -6.05 1.59 7.82
N HIS A 104 -5.93 0.28 7.67
CA HIS A 104 -5.44 -0.61 8.72
C HIS A 104 -3.97 -0.95 8.45
N LEU A 105 -3.09 -0.65 9.41
CA LEU A 105 -1.66 -0.97 9.28
C LEU A 105 -1.40 -2.48 9.29
N GLY A 106 -2.24 -3.21 10.02
CA GLY A 106 -2.11 -4.63 10.26
C GLY A 106 -2.83 -5.51 9.23
N LEU A 107 -2.62 -6.82 9.36
CA LEU A 107 -3.24 -7.84 8.54
C LEU A 107 -4.65 -8.18 9.02
N TRP A 108 -5.57 -8.45 8.09
CA TRP A 108 -6.84 -9.10 8.40
C TRP A 108 -6.66 -10.61 8.58
N LEU A 109 -6.83 -11.11 9.82
CA LEU A 109 -6.62 -12.51 10.18
C LEU A 109 -7.85 -13.40 9.96
N GLY A 110 -8.80 -12.97 9.13
CA GLY A 110 -10.08 -13.67 8.92
C GLY A 110 -11.17 -13.35 9.94
N ARG A 111 -10.81 -12.97 11.17
CA ARG A 111 -11.75 -12.63 12.25
C ARG A 111 -11.54 -11.25 12.89
N LYS A 112 -10.31 -10.73 12.81
CA LYS A 112 -9.93 -9.44 13.38
C LYS A 112 -8.72 -8.85 12.66
N TRP A 113 -8.59 -7.54 12.72
CA TRP A 113 -7.38 -6.82 12.34
C TRP A 113 -6.29 -6.99 13.38
N SER A 114 -5.05 -7.24 12.96
CA SER A 114 -3.91 -7.34 13.90
C SER A 114 -3.55 -5.99 14.54
N CYS A 115 -3.83 -4.86 13.87
CA CYS A 115 -3.46 -3.52 14.35
C CYS A 115 -4.39 -2.94 15.44
N CYS A 116 -5.71 -3.11 15.30
CA CYS A 116 -6.69 -2.49 16.21
C CYS A 116 -7.63 -3.48 16.89
N ARG A 117 -7.52 -4.78 16.57
CA ARG A 117 -8.44 -5.84 17.00
C ARG A 117 -9.89 -5.65 16.55
N GLY A 118 -10.16 -4.73 15.61
CA GLY A 118 -11.46 -4.55 14.98
C GLY A 118 -11.92 -5.84 14.30
N VAL A 119 -13.21 -6.17 14.41
CA VAL A 119 -13.78 -7.48 14.07
C VAL A 119 -14.53 -7.50 12.74
N SER A 120 -14.62 -6.37 12.04
CA SER A 120 -15.19 -6.30 10.71
C SER A 120 -14.12 -5.91 9.69
N LYS A 121 -14.04 -6.69 8.60
CA LYS A 121 -13.09 -6.46 7.51
C LYS A 121 -13.41 -5.16 6.76
N SER A 122 -14.66 -4.74 6.74
CA SER A 122 -15.13 -3.52 6.09
C SER A 122 -15.09 -2.29 6.99
N ASP A 123 -14.61 -2.42 8.23
CA ASP A 123 -14.50 -1.28 9.13
C ASP A 123 -13.50 -0.26 8.61
N LEU A 124 -13.83 1.01 8.83
CA LEU A 124 -12.94 2.13 8.54
C LEU A 124 -11.59 1.92 9.23
N GLY A 125 -10.51 2.25 8.52
CA GLY A 125 -9.14 2.06 9.00
C GLY A 125 -8.87 2.69 10.37
N CYS A 126 -8.01 2.05 11.17
CA CYS A 126 -7.61 2.59 12.48
C CYS A 126 -6.52 3.66 12.41
N GLN A 127 -5.84 3.82 11.28
CA GLN A 127 -4.81 4.84 11.05
C GLN A 127 -5.25 5.85 10.00
N VAL A 128 -4.76 7.09 10.13
CA VAL A 128 -4.90 8.12 9.09
C VAL A 128 -3.88 7.84 7.99
N THR A 129 -4.28 7.94 6.72
CA THR A 129 -3.35 7.84 5.59
C THR A 129 -2.41 9.05 5.58
N THR A 130 -1.14 8.79 5.33
CA THR A 130 -0.17 9.86 5.06
C THR A 130 -0.52 10.57 3.76
N ASN A 131 -0.14 11.84 3.68
CA ASN A 131 -0.39 12.61 2.48
C ASN A 131 0.49 12.07 1.33
N TRP A 132 -0.06 11.97 0.13
CA TRP A 132 0.66 11.42 -1.01
C TRP A 132 1.69 12.41 -1.57
N SER A 133 1.46 13.71 -1.33
CA SER A 133 2.41 14.74 -1.66
C SER A 133 3.52 14.83 -0.61
N GLU A 134 4.74 14.52 -1.01
CA GLU A 134 5.92 15.22 -0.49
C GLU A 134 6.44 16.15 -1.59
N PRO A 135 6.23 17.47 -1.50
CA PRO A 135 6.99 18.41 -2.32
C PRO A 135 8.44 18.40 -1.83
N ASN A 136 9.31 17.60 -2.44
CA ASN A 136 10.76 17.73 -2.26
C ASN A 136 11.32 18.66 -3.35
N ASN A 137 11.53 19.92 -3.00
CA ASN A 137 12.27 20.88 -3.81
C ASN A 137 13.72 20.89 -3.29
N ASN A 138 14.65 20.43 -4.13
CA ASN A 138 16.11 20.42 -3.93
C ASN A 138 16.64 21.76 -3.31
N PRO A 139 17.79 21.77 -2.59
CA PRO A 139 18.10 22.73 -1.55
C PRO A 139 18.24 24.16 -2.08
N SER A 140 17.81 25.14 -1.28
CA SER A 140 18.09 26.54 -1.49
C SER A 140 19.60 26.79 -1.43
N LYS A 141 20.26 26.76 -2.60
CA LYS A 141 21.61 27.29 -2.74
C LYS A 141 21.56 28.81 -2.69
N SER A 142 22.08 29.33 -1.58
CA SER A 142 22.77 30.63 -1.42
C SER A 142 22.08 31.89 -1.94
N SER A 143 21.68 32.75 -1.00
CA SER A 143 21.84 34.20 -1.15
C SER A 143 22.20 34.79 0.22
N THR A 144 23.43 34.51 0.68
CA THR A 144 24.10 35.45 1.59
C THR A 144 24.97 36.33 0.72
N SER A 145 24.61 37.61 0.58
CA SER A 145 25.57 38.73 0.51
C SER A 145 24.84 40.07 0.59
N LEU A 146 24.98 40.71 1.76
CA LEU A 146 25.32 42.12 1.96
C LEU A 146 24.27 43.21 1.63
N GLN A 147 23.65 43.71 2.70
CA GLN A 147 23.68 45.12 3.17
C GLN A 147 23.65 46.27 2.14
N CYS A 148 22.73 47.23 2.33
CA CYS A 148 23.04 48.64 2.62
C CYS A 148 21.77 49.49 2.82
N ASN A 149 21.84 50.37 3.80
CA ASN A 149 20.84 51.35 4.24
C ASN A 149 20.37 52.30 3.13
N LEU A 150 19.14 52.81 3.29
CA LEU A 150 18.82 54.25 3.35
C LEU A 150 17.49 54.43 4.09
#